data_AF-A0A661RUN4-F1
#
_entry.id   AF-A0A661RUN4-F1
#
_cell.length_a   1.000
_cell.length_b   1.000
_cell.length_c   1.000
_cell.angle_alpha   90.00
_cell.angle_beta   90.00
_cell.angle_gamma   90.00
#
_symmetry.space_group_name_H-M   'P 1'
#
loop_
_entity.id
_entity.type
_entity.pdbx_description
1 polymer ?
#
loop_
_entity_poly.entity_id
_entity_poly.type
_entity_poly.pdbx_seq_one_letter_code
_entity_poly.pdbx_strand_id
1 'polypeptide(L)' 'MKTDSPHILCINPWIHDFAAFDFWAKPLGILSIAAILREKGLRVSFIDCLDRFHP' A
#
# COMPACT_ATOMS: atom_id res chain seq x y z
N MET A 1 30.56 -5.30 -1.10
CA MET A 1 29.26 -5.52 -1.77
C MET A 1 28.44 -4.25 -1.60
N LYS A 2 28.00 -3.60 -2.68
CA LYS A 2 26.90 -2.64 -2.58
C LYS A 2 25.64 -3.46 -2.33
N THR A 3 25.08 -3.35 -1.14
CA THR A 3 23.71 -3.79 -0.90
C THR A 3 22.80 -2.73 -1.50
N ASP A 4 22.11 -3.08 -2.58
CA ASP A 4 21.05 -2.22 -3.10
C ASP A 4 20.02 -1.96 -1.99
N SER A 5 19.52 -0.73 -1.92
CA SER A 5 18.47 -0.38 -0.97
C SER A 5 17.25 -1.30 -1.19
N PRO A 6 16.67 -1.89 -0.13
CA PRO A 6 15.57 -2.83 -0.30
C PRO A 6 14.36 -2.15 -0.94
N HIS A 7 13.65 -2.92 -1.77
CA HIS A 7 12.41 -2.51 -2.41
C HIS A 7 11.23 -3.15 -1.69
N ILE A 8 10.38 -2.31 -1.10
CA ILE A 8 9.23 -2.71 -0.30
C ILE A 8 7.95 -2.61 -1.14
N LEU A 9 7.13 -3.65 -1.09
CA LEU A 9 5.81 -3.69 -1.70
C LEU A 9 4.75 -3.58 -0.59
N CYS A 10 3.94 -2.51 -0.64
CA CYS A 10 2.77 -2.33 0.23
C CYS A 10 1.51 -2.74 -0.53
N ILE A 11 0.67 -3.58 0.06
CA ILE A 11 -0.54 -4.10 -0.58
C ILE A 11 -1.74 -3.81 0.31
N ASN A 12 -2.74 -3.09 -0.22
CA ASN A 12 -4.09 -3.05 0.35
C ASN A 12 -4.91 -4.20 -0.27
N PRO A 13 -5.19 -5.29 0.46
CA PRO A 13 -5.80 -6.49 -0.11
C PRO A 13 -7.31 -6.37 -0.33
N TRP A 14 -7.88 -7.32 -1.07
CA TRP A 14 -9.33 -7.46 -1.18
C TRP A 14 -9.99 -7.70 0.18
N ILE A 15 -11.20 -7.17 0.31
CA ILE A 15 -12.06 -7.37 1.47
C ILE A 15 -13.30 -8.12 0.98
N HIS A 16 -13.63 -9.24 1.63
CA HIS A 16 -14.85 -10.00 1.35
C HIS A 16 -16.03 -9.56 2.22
N ASP A 17 -15.76 -8.84 3.31
CA ASP A 17 -16.79 -8.28 4.19
C ASP A 17 -17.41 -7.03 3.54
N PHE A 18 -18.69 -7.13 3.19
CA PHE A 18 -19.47 -6.06 2.57
C PHE A 18 -19.50 -4.78 3.41
N ALA A 19 -19.60 -4.89 4.74
CA ALA A 19 -19.67 -3.73 5.63
C ALA A 19 -18.34 -2.95 5.66
N ALA A 20 -17.22 -3.67 5.60
CA ALA A 20 -15.90 -3.06 5.51
C ALA A 20 -15.60 -2.50 4.10
N PHE A 21 -16.17 -3.10 3.04
CA PHE A 21 -16.03 -2.62 1.66
C PHE A 21 -16.80 -1.32 1.40
N ASP A 22 -18.00 -1.17 1.98
CA ASP A 22 -18.85 0.02 1.79
C ASP A 22 -18.33 1.26 2.49
N PHE A 23 -17.37 1.12 3.41
CA PHE A 23 -16.86 2.26 4.18
C PHE A 23 -15.96 3.21 3.38
N TRP A 24 -15.67 2.91 2.11
CA TRP A 24 -14.86 3.74 1.19
C TRP A 24 -13.54 4.23 1.80
N ALA A 25 -13.02 3.46 2.76
CA ALA A 25 -11.89 3.87 3.57
C ALA A 25 -10.60 3.71 2.75
N LYS A 26 -9.90 4.81 2.50
CA LYS A 26 -8.53 4.74 1.99
C LYS A 26 -7.67 3.96 2.99
N PRO A 27 -6.65 3.20 2.55
CA PRO A 27 -5.76 2.43 3.43
C PRO A 27 -4.75 3.34 4.14
N LEU A 28 -5.23 4.27 4.96
CA LEU A 28 -4.42 5.36 5.56
C LEU A 28 -3.23 4.82 6.34
N GLY A 29 -3.39 3.76 7.14
CA GLY A 29 -2.28 3.17 7.88
C GLY A 29 -1.14 2.68 6.96
N ILE A 30 -1.50 2.02 5.87
CA ILE A 30 -0.52 1.52 4.89
C ILE A 30 0.12 2.67 4.10
N LEU A 31 -0.65 3.71 3.76
CA LEU A 31 -0.15 4.90 3.08
C LEU A 31 0.83 5.69 3.98
N SER A 32 0.54 5.80 5.28
CA SER A 32 1.43 6.42 6.26
C SER A 32 2.76 5.65 6.38
N ILE A 33 2.71 4.32 6.45
CA ILE A 33 3.92 3.49 6.47
C ILE A 33 4.71 3.67 5.16
N ALA A 34 4.05 3.61 4.00
CA ALA A 34 4.69 3.81 2.71
C ALA A 34 5.38 5.19 2.59
N ALA A 35 4.76 6.24 3.14
CA ALA A 35 5.35 7.58 3.19
C ALA A 35 6.63 7.62 4.04
N ILE A 36 6.59 7.09 5.26
CA ILE A 36 7.76 7.02 6.15
C ILE A 36 8.90 6.24 5.49
N LEU A 37 8.60 5.12 4.84
CA LEU A 37 9.61 4.31 4.14
C LEU A 37 10.26 5.10 2.99
N ARG A 38 9.47 5.82 2.20
CA ARG A 38 9.97 6.72 1.14
C ARG A 38 10.85 7.84 1.71
N GLU A 39 10.44 8.47 2.81
CA GLU A 39 11.22 9.51 3.50
C GLU A 39 12.57 9.00 4.01
N LYS A 40 12.69 7.71 4.32
CA LYS A 40 13.96 7.05 4.68
C LYS A 40 14.81 6.63 3.48
N GLY A 41 14.43 6.98 2.26
CA GLY A 41 15.18 6.68 1.04
C GLY A 41 14.99 5.24 0.53
N LEU A 42 13.96 4.53 1.00
CA LEU A 42 13.64 3.19 0.55
C LEU A 42 12.80 3.24 -0.73
N ARG A 43 12.99 2.24 -1.61
CA ARG A 43 12.13 2.07 -2.77
C ARG A 43 10.81 1.46 -2.31
N VAL A 44 9.70 2.07 -2.72
CA VAL A 44 8.36 1.62 -2.34
C VAL A 44 7.47 1.51 -3.57
N SER A 45 6.83 0.35 -3.73
CA SER A 45 5.69 0.13 -4.64
C SER A 45 4.43 -0.07 -3.81
N PHE A 46 3.28 0.34 -4.35
CA PHE A 46 1.98 0.21 -3.70
C PHE A 46 0.97 -0.41 -4.67
N ILE A 47 0.19 -1.38 -4.19
CA ILE A 47 -0.93 -2.00 -4.90
C ILE A 47 -2.18 -1.84 -4.06
N ASP A 48 -3.25 -1.34 -4.66
CA ASP A 48 -4.57 -1.27 -4.06
C ASP A 48 -5.52 -2.23 -4.76
N CYS A 49 -5.84 -3.35 -4.11
CA CYS A 49 -6.77 -4.35 -4.64
C CYS A 49 -8.24 -3.93 -4.49
N LEU A 50 -8.54 -2.85 -3.75
CA LEU A 50 -9.89 -2.28 -3.64
C LEU A 50 -10.14 -1.17 -4.66
N ASP A 51 -9.15 -0.83 -5.49
CA ASP A 51 -9.30 0.17 -6.54
C ASP A 51 -10.29 -0.31 -7.61
N ARG A 52 -11.49 0.27 -7.58
CA ARG A 52 -12.59 -0.02 -8.51
C ARG A 52 -12.30 0.46 -9.95
N PHE A 53 -11.26 1.28 -10.13
CA PHE A 53 -10.84 1.80 -11.42
C PHE A 53 -9.58 1.10 -11.94
N HIS A 54 -9.13 0.03 -11.27
CA HIS A 54 -8.10 -0.84 -11.83
C HIS A 54 -8.66 -1.57 -13.08
N PRO A 55 -7.97 -1.55 -14.23
CA PRO A 55 -8.44 -2.16 -15.47
C PRO A 55 -8.55 -3.69 -15.41
#